data_AF-A0A7X7TV14-F1
#
_entry.id   AF-A0A7X7TV14-F1
#
_cell.length_a   1.000
_cell.length_b   1.000
_cell.length_c   1.000
_cell.angle_alpha   90.00
_cell.angle_beta   90.00
_cell.angle_gamma   90.00
#
_symmetry.space_group_name_H-M   'P 1'
#
loop_
_entity.id
_entity.type
_entity.pdbx_description
1 polymer ?
#
loop_
_entity_poly.entity_id
_entity_poly.type
_entity_poly.pdbx_seq_one_letter_code
_entity_poly.pdbx_strand_id
1 'polypeptide(L)' 'MEKKEIEKLIHTVRSKSSAIREAADIFYDLDDKERDEVVLLMRQSAQNLMDAIEKLSEKIKE' A
#
# COMPACT_ATOMS: atom_id res chain seq x y z
N MET A 1 10.22 5.72 -18.74
CA MET A 1 10.50 5.13 -17.41
C MET A 1 11.38 3.90 -17.58
N GLU A 2 12.45 3.76 -16.81
CA GLU A 2 13.39 2.63 -16.95
C GLU A 2 12.80 1.33 -16.38
N LYS A 3 13.16 0.17 -16.95
CA LYS A 3 12.66 -1.15 -16.48
C LYS A 3 12.82 -1.37 -14.97
N LYS A 4 13.92 -0.88 -14.38
CA LYS A 4 14.19 -0.97 -12.94
C LYS A 4 13.23 -0.14 -12.08
N GLU A 5 12.72 0.98 -12.59
CA GLU A 5 11.74 1.81 -11.86
C GLU A 5 10.38 1.12 -11.80
N ILE A 6 9.96 0.49 -12.92
CA ILE A 6 8.74 -0.32 -12.98
C ILE A 6 8.79 -1.48 -11.99
N GLU A 7 9.91 -2.21 -11.94
CA GLU A 7 10.08 -3.34 -11.01
C GLU A 7 9.99 -2.91 -9.54
N LYS A 8 10.59 -1.77 -9.18
CA LYS A 8 10.47 -1.18 -7.84
C LYS A 8 9.04 -0.78 -7.51
N LEU A 9 8.33 -0.22 -8.49
CA LEU A 9 6.94 0.19 -8.31
C LEU A 9 6.03 -1.03 -8.09
N ILE A 10 6.18 -2.07 -8.93
CA ILE A 10 5.44 -3.33 -8.80
C ILE A 10 5.72 -3.99 -7.44
N HIS A 11 6.98 -4.00 -7.00
CA HIS A 11 7.34 -4.53 -5.68
C HIS A 11 6.64 -3.76 -4.56
N THR A 12 6.67 -2.42 -4.62
CA THR A 12 6.01 -1.56 -3.64
C THR A 12 4.50 -1.84 -3.60
N VAL A 13 3.87 -1.91 -4.76
CA VAL A 13 2.43 -2.18 -4.88
C VAL A 13 2.06 -3.53 -4.25
N ARG A 14 2.81 -4.59 -4.59
CA ARG A 14 2.57 -5.93 -4.03
C ARG A 14 2.78 -5.99 -2.52
N SER A 15 3.88 -5.43 -2.03
CA SER A 15 4.24 -5.47 -0.61
C SER A 15 3.20 -4.74 0.25
N LYS A 16 2.80 -3.52 -0.14
CA LYS A 16 1.79 -2.74 0.61
C LYS A 16 0.40 -3.38 0.54
N SER A 17 0.04 -3.98 -0.59
CA SER A 17 -1.24 -4.71 -0.72
C SER A 17 -1.28 -5.95 0.18
N SER A 18 -0.17 -6.70 0.31
CA SER A 18 -0.10 -7.85 1.22
C SER A 18 -0.27 -7.43 2.67
N ALA A 19 0.41 -6.37 3.10
CA ALA A 19 0.32 -5.85 4.46
C ALA A 19 -1.11 -5.41 4.82
N ILE A 20 -1.82 -4.75 3.89
CA ILE A 20 -3.23 -4.37 4.08
C ILE A 20 -4.12 -5.61 4.21
N ARG A 21 -3.90 -6.64 3.40
CA ARG A 21 -4.66 -7.88 3.47
C ARG A 21 -4.44 -8.58 4.81
N GLU A 22 -3.18 -8.78 5.21
CA GLU A 22 -2.83 -9.42 6.48
C GLU A 22 -3.42 -8.67 7.69
N ALA A 23 -3.38 -7.34 7.66
CA ALA A 23 -4.03 -6.49 8.66
C ALA A 23 -5.55 -6.66 8.69
N ALA A 24 -6.19 -6.77 7.52
CA ALA A 24 -7.63 -6.98 7.42
C ALA A 24 -8.05 -8.38 7.90
N ASP A 25 -7.23 -9.41 7.66
CA ASP A 25 -7.51 -10.80 8.03
C ASP A 25 -7.60 -10.96 9.56
N ILE A 26 -6.80 -10.22 10.33
CA ILE A 26 -6.78 -10.28 11.79
C ILE A 26 -7.61 -9.18 12.46
N PHE A 27 -8.16 -8.23 11.69
CA PHE A 27 -8.72 -6.98 12.22
C PHE A 27 -9.80 -7.19 13.28
N TYR A 28 -10.69 -8.17 13.07
CA TYR A 28 -11.80 -8.45 13.98
C TYR A 28 -11.40 -9.22 15.24
N ASP A 29 -10.17 -9.76 15.28
CA ASP A 29 -9.62 -10.47 16.43
C ASP A 29 -8.91 -9.53 17.42
N LEU A 30 -8.73 -8.26 17.04
CA LEU A 30 -8.00 -7.24 17.80
C LEU A 30 -8.91 -6.47 18.77
N ASP A 31 -8.31 -5.96 19.85
CA ASP A 31 -9.00 -5.02 20.73
C ASP A 31 -9.20 -3.63 20.08
N ASP A 32 -9.97 -2.75 20.71
CA ASP A 32 -10.31 -1.44 20.12
C ASP A 32 -9.06 -0.56 19.88
N LYS A 33 -8.06 -0.62 20.77
CA LYS A 33 -6.84 0.18 20.64
C LYS A 33 -5.95 -0.37 19.52
N GLU A 34 -5.79 -1.68 19.47
CA GLU A 34 -5.04 -2.37 18.41
C GLU A 34 -5.70 -2.13 17.05
N ARG A 35 -7.04 -2.16 16.98
CA ARG A 35 -7.78 -1.82 15.75
C ARG A 35 -7.50 -0.41 15.26
N ASP A 36 -7.48 0.57 16.15
CA ASP A 36 -7.16 1.96 15.78
C ASP A 36 -5.74 2.09 15.21
N GLU A 37 -4.76 1.42 15.83
CA GLU A 37 -3.37 1.38 15.34
C GLU A 37 -3.28 0.69 13.96
N VAL A 38 -3.98 -0.42 13.77
CA VAL A 38 -4.02 -1.15 12.50
C VAL A 38 -4.70 -0.34 11.40
N VAL A 39 -5.82 0.35 11.70
CA VAL A 39 -6.48 1.25 10.74
C VAL A 39 -5.53 2.36 10.29
N LEU A 40 -4.76 2.93 11.20
CA LEU A 40 -3.78 3.96 10.86
C LEU A 40 -2.72 3.42 9.88
N LEU A 41 -2.18 2.23 10.15
CA LEU A 41 -1.19 1.58 9.30
C LEU A 41 -1.75 1.20 7.92
N MET A 42 -3.00 0.72 7.86
CA MET A 42 -3.70 0.41 6.61
C MET A 42 -3.90 1.67 5.77
N ARG A 43 -4.32 2.79 6.39
CA ARG A 43 -4.47 4.08 5.71
C ARG A 43 -3.16 4.59 5.13
N GLN A 44 -2.07 4.54 5.91
CA GLN A 44 -0.73 4.93 5.44
C GLN A 44 -0.26 4.05 4.27
N SER A 45 -0.53 2.74 4.34
CA SER A 45 -0.19 1.81 3.25
C SER A 45 -1.01 2.09 1.98
N ALA A 46 -2.30 2.39 2.13
CA ALA A 46 -3.17 2.77 1.01
C ALA A 46 -2.75 4.09 0.36
N GLN A 47 -2.35 5.09 1.15
CA GLN A 47 -1.83 6.36 0.61
C GLN A 47 -0.55 6.13 -0.21
N ASN A 48 0.40 5.36 0.33
CA ASN A 48 1.63 5.03 -0.39
C ASN A 48 1.37 4.31 -1.73
N LEU A 49 0.31 3.48 -1.79
CA LEU A 49 -0.13 2.84 -3.03
C LEU A 49 -0.68 3.86 -4.02
N MET A 50 -1.54 4.79 -3.58
CA MET A 50 -2.08 5.85 -4.43
C MET A 50 -0.96 6.73 -5.00
N ASP A 51 -0.01 7.16 -4.17
CA ASP A 51 1.12 7.99 -4.62
C ASP A 51 1.99 7.25 -5.66
N ALA A 52 2.20 5.94 -5.50
CA ALA A 52 2.93 5.13 -6.46
C ALA A 52 2.18 4.98 -7.79
N ILE A 53 0.86 4.80 -7.75
CA ILE A 53 0.00 4.72 -8.93
C ILE A 53 -0.06 6.08 -9.66
N GLU A 54 -0.14 7.19 -8.92
CA GLU A 54 -0.16 8.54 -9.49
C GLU A 54 1.15 8.85 -10.22
N LYS A 55 2.30 8.58 -9.60
CA LYS A 55 3.62 8.68 -10.26
C LYS A 55 3.72 7.87 -11.54
N LEU A 56 3.12 6.67 -11.55
CA LEU A 56 3.06 5.84 -12.76
C LEU A 56 2.19 6.48 -13.84
N SER A 57 1.02 6.99 -13.45
CA SER A 57 0.08 7.66 -14.36
C SER A 57 0.71 8.90 -14.99
N GLU A 58 1.43 9.72 -14.22
CA GLU A 58 2.18 10.87 -14.73
C GLU A 58 3.23 10.44 -15.76
N LYS A 59 4.02 9.39 -15.44
CA LYS A 59 5.07 8.86 -16.33
C LYS A 59 4.57 8.21 -17.62
N ILE A 60 3.31 7.76 -17.67
CA ILE A 60 2.68 7.22 -18.89
C ILE A 60 2.18 8.36 -19.80
N LYS A 61 1.86 9.52 -19.23
CA LYS A 61 1.36 10.69 -19.98
C LYS A 61 2.50 11.53 -20.60
N GLU A 62 3.71 11.40 -20.08
CA GLU A 62 4.97 11.95 -20.65
C GLU A 62 5.43 11.14 -21.88
#